data_AF-A0A099SJR4-F1
#
_entry.id   AF-A0A099SJR4-F1
#
_cell.length_a   1.000
_cell.length_b   1.000
_cell.length_c   1.000
_cell.angle_alpha   90.00
_cell.angle_beta   90.00
_cell.angle_gamma   90.00
#
_symmetry.space_group_name_H-M   'P 1'
#
loop_
_entity.id
_entity.type
_entity.pdbx_description
1 polymer ?
#
loop_
_entity_poly.entity_id
_entity_poly.type
_entity_poly.pdbx_seq_one_letter_code
_entity_poly.pdbx_strand_id
1 'polypeptide(L)' 'MANQNELTTHEMLELHELLCNETLGIKKLESMISMVKDQELASYIKNNVTARREKLKGFQDLVFDKTLQ' A
#
# COMPACT_ATOMS: atom_id res chain seq x y z
N MET A 1 20.27 24.97 6.46
CA MET A 1 19.85 24.62 5.08
C MET A 1 18.96 23.41 5.23
N ALA A 2 17.68 23.50 4.88
CA ALA A 2 16.75 22.38 5.04
C ALA A 2 17.18 21.23 4.12
N ASN A 3 17.26 20.03 4.66
CA ASN A 3 17.63 18.83 3.93
C ASN A 3 16.52 18.56 2.90
N GLN A 4 16.78 18.80 1.61
CA GLN A 4 15.78 18.69 0.54
C GLN A 4 15.28 17.25 0.30
N ASN A 5 15.88 16.27 1.00
CA ASN A 5 15.56 14.85 0.91
C ASN A 5 14.60 14.36 2.02
N GLU A 6 14.20 15.23 2.95
CA GLU A 6 13.28 14.85 4.03
C GLU A 6 11.85 15.27 3.70
N LEU A 7 10.94 14.28 3.77
CA LEU A 7 9.50 14.55 3.73
C LEU A 7 9.15 15.49 4.88
N THR A 8 8.47 16.58 4.55
CA THR A 8 7.90 17.47 5.54
C THR A 8 6.82 16.74 6.35
N THR A 9 6.42 17.32 7.48
CA THR A 9 5.40 16.73 8.36
C THR A 9 4.07 16.46 7.63
N HIS A 10 3.65 17.35 6.72
CA HIS A 10 2.40 17.15 5.98
C HIS A 10 2.52 16.01 4.96
N GLU A 11 3.62 15.93 4.20
CA GLU A 11 3.87 14.83 3.27
C GLU A 11 3.98 13.48 4.00
N MET A 12 4.55 13.47 5.21
CA MET A 12 4.61 12.28 6.04
C MET A 12 3.22 11.83 6.52
N LEU A 13 2.33 12.77 6.85
CA LEU A 13 0.94 12.48 7.22
C LEU A 13 0.15 11.95 6.02
N GLU A 14 0.29 12.57 4.85
CA GLU A 14 -0.34 12.12 3.62
C GLU A 14 0.10 10.70 3.24
N LEU A 15 1.39 10.41 3.35
CA LEU A 15 1.94 9.09 3.08
C LEU A 15 1.44 8.04 4.10
N HIS A 16 1.33 8.41 5.37
CA HIS A 16 0.71 7.55 6.39
C HIS A 16 -0.75 7.22 6.05
N GLU A 17 -1.54 8.22 5.65
CA GLU A 17 -2.93 8.01 5.25
C GLU A 17 -3.05 7.13 4.00
N LEU A 18 -2.15 7.31 3.03
CA LEU A 18 -2.05 6.45 1.85
C LEU A 18 -1.78 4.99 2.23
N LEU A 19 -0.82 4.74 3.13
CA LEU A 19 -0.49 3.41 3.65
C LEU A 19 -1.67 2.76 4.36
N CYS A 20 -2.38 3.51 5.21
CA CYS A 20 -3.58 3.04 5.90
C CYS A 20 -4.68 2.66 4.90
N ASN A 21 -4.96 3.53 3.93
CA ASN A 21 -6.00 3.31 2.93
C ASN A 21 -5.71 2.09 2.04
N GLU A 22 -4.46 1.92 1.59
CA GLU A 22 -4.07 0.76 0.80
C GLU A 22 -4.16 -0.53 1.63
N THR A 23 -3.74 -0.51 2.90
CA THR A 23 -3.88 -1.64 3.82
C THR A 23 -5.34 -2.04 4.03
N LEU A 24 -6.24 -1.08 4.23
CA LEU A 24 -7.68 -1.34 4.37
C LEU A 24 -8.28 -1.90 3.07
N GLY A 25 -7.87 -1.36 1.91
CA GLY A 25 -8.29 -1.85 0.60
C GLY A 25 -7.91 -3.31 0.36
N ILE A 26 -6.67 -3.68 0.69
CA ILE A 26 -6.18 -5.07 0.61
C ILE A 26 -7.02 -6.00 1.49
N LYS A 27 -7.20 -5.65 2.77
CA LYS A 27 -8.00 -6.47 3.72
C LYS A 27 -9.45 -6.64 3.27
N LYS A 28 -10.04 -5.61 2.65
CA LYS A 28 -11.40 -5.68 2.09
C LYS A 28 -11.48 -6.67 0.92
N LEU A 29 -10.51 -6.62 0.01
CA LEU A 29 -10.47 -7.56 -1.12
C LEU A 29 -10.27 -9.01 -0.64
N GLU A 30 -9.40 -9.20 0.35
CA GLU A 30 -9.14 -10.51 0.95
C GLU A 30 -10.37 -11.08 1.66
N SER A 31 -11.14 -10.26 2.39
CA SER A 31 -12.34 -10.74 3.07
C SER A 31 -13.45 -11.11 2.09
N MET A 32 -13.56 -10.39 0.97
CA MET A 32 -14.59 -10.60 -0.04
C MET A 32 -14.29 -11.78 -0.97
N ILE A 33 -13.04 -12.19 -1.13
CA ILE A 33 -12.66 -13.17 -2.15
C ILE A 33 -13.32 -14.54 -1.97
N SER A 34 -13.60 -14.92 -0.71
CA SER A 34 -14.29 -16.17 -0.37
C SER A 34 -15.74 -16.19 -0.84
N MET A 35 -16.35 -15.02 -1.08
CA MET A 35 -17.71 -14.86 -1.56
C MET A 35 -17.80 -14.86 -3.09
N VAL A 36 -16.66 -14.75 -3.79
CA VAL A 36 -16.60 -14.69 -5.25
C VAL A 36 -16.63 -16.10 -5.82
N LYS A 37 -17.74 -16.45 -6.47
CA LYS A 37 -17.94 -17.77 -7.10
C LYS A 37 -17.29 -17.87 -8.47
N ASP A 38 -17.14 -16.75 -9.16
CA ASP A 38 -16.52 -16.70 -10.47
C ASP A 38 -15.00 -16.84 -10.35
N GLN A 39 -14.45 -17.90 -10.96
CA GLN A 39 -13.05 -18.26 -10.78
C GLN A 39 -12.10 -17.26 -11.46
N GLU A 40 -12.51 -16.67 -12.57
CA GLU A 40 -11.72 -15.67 -13.30
C GLU A 40 -11.63 -14.39 -12.47
N LEU A 41 -12.76 -13.91 -11.95
CA LEU A 41 -12.84 -12.76 -11.06
C LEU A 41 -12.08 -13.00 -9.76
N ALA A 42 -12.19 -14.20 -9.16
CA ALA A 42 -11.42 -14.55 -7.98
C ALA A 42 -9.91 -14.51 -8.26
N SER A 43 -9.47 -15.02 -9.41
CA SER A 43 -8.07 -14.99 -9.83
C SER A 43 -7.59 -13.56 -10.07
N TYR A 44 -8.40 -12.74 -10.73
CA TYR A 44 -8.13 -11.31 -10.91
C TYR A 44 -7.97 -10.58 -9.57
N ILE A 45 -8.86 -10.83 -8.60
CA ILE A 45 -8.77 -10.23 -7.26
C ILE A 45 -7.50 -10.68 -6.55
N LYS A 46 -7.10 -11.96 -6.63
CA LYS A 46 -5.82 -12.42 -6.06
C LYS A 46 -4.64 -11.68 -6.66
N ASN A 47 -4.59 -11.56 -7.99
CA ASN A 47 -3.52 -10.84 -8.68
C ASN A 47 -3.50 -9.35 -8.29
N ASN A 48 -4.68 -8.74 -8.14
CA ASN A 48 -4.79 -7.36 -7.69
C ASN A 48 -4.29 -7.18 -6.25
N VAL A 49 -4.64 -8.09 -5.33
CA VAL A 49 -4.14 -8.09 -3.95
C VAL A 49 -2.62 -8.22 -3.92
N THR A 50 -2.04 -9.12 -4.72
CA THR A 50 -0.58 -9.28 -4.82
C THR A 50 0.09 -7.98 -5.29
N ALA A 51 -0.38 -7.39 -6.38
CA ALA A 51 0.17 -6.13 -6.91
C ALA A 51 0.04 -4.97 -5.90
N ARG A 52 -1.08 -4.88 -5.18
CA ARG A 52 -1.28 -3.87 -4.13
C ARG A 52 -0.35 -4.07 -2.94
N ARG A 53 -0.08 -5.31 -2.54
CA ARG A 53 0.89 -5.63 -1.47
C ARG A 53 2.31 -5.26 -1.87
N GLU A 54 2.70 -5.50 -3.13
CA GLU A 54 3.99 -5.07 -3.66
C GLU A 54 4.14 -3.55 -3.64
N LYS A 55 3.09 -2.83 -4.09
CA LYS A 55 3.03 -1.36 -4.02
C LYS A 55 3.11 -0.85 -2.57
N LEU A 56 2.35 -1.46 -1.65
CA LEU A 56 2.37 -1.11 -0.22
C LEU A 56 3.77 -1.30 0.37
N LYS A 57 4.44 -2.41 0.03
CA LYS A 57 5.82 -2.67 0.44
C LYS A 57 6.77 -1.57 -0.08
N GLY A 58 6.64 -1.17 -1.34
CA GLY A 58 7.46 -0.08 -1.89
C GLY A 58 7.30 1.25 -1.14
N PHE A 59 6.08 1.59 -0.70
CA PHE A 59 5.87 2.77 0.14
C PHE A 59 6.40 2.60 1.56
N GLN A 60 6.26 1.41 2.15
CA GLN A 60 6.82 1.10 3.45
C GLN A 60 8.35 1.20 3.42
N ASP A 61 8.98 0.65 2.39
CA ASP A 61 10.42 0.73 2.18
C ASP A 61 10.85 2.21 2.10
N LEU A 62 10.13 3.08 1.37
CA LEU A 62 10.40 4.52 1.34
C LEU A 62 10.27 5.21 2.72
N VAL A 63 9.29 4.81 3.54
CA VAL A 63 9.05 5.41 4.87
C VAL A 63 10.05 4.92 5.92
N PHE A 64 10.40 3.64 5.87
CA PHE A 64 11.28 3.00 6.85
C PHE A 64 12.76 3.12 6.46
N ASP A 65 13.08 3.31 5.19
CA ASP A 65 14.41 3.69 4.71
C ASP A 65 14.64 5.21 4.85
N LYS A 66 14.41 5.74 6.06
CA LYS A 66 14.95 7.05 6.51
C LYS A 66 16.49 7.05 6.59
N THR A 67 17.13 6.42 5.61
CA THR A 67 18.53 6.45 5.21
C THR A 67 18.63 6.81 3.72
N LEU A 68 17.73 7.66 3.22
CA LEU A 68 18.07 8.47 2.04
C LEU A 68 19.14 9.47 2.50
N GLN A 69 20.40 9.07 2.29
CA GLN A 69 21.63 9.82 2.55
C GLN A 69 21.59 11.25 2.03
#